data_AF-A0A2V8SD90-F1
#
_entry.id   AF-A0A2V8SD90-F1
#
_cell.length_a   1.000
_cell.length_b   1.000
_cell.length_c   1.000
_cell.angle_alpha   90.00
_cell.angle_beta   90.00
_cell.angle_gamma   90.00
#
_symmetry.space_group_name_H-M   'P 1'
#
loop_
_entity.id
_entity.type
_entity.pdbx_description
1 polymer ?
#
loop_
_entity_poly.entity_id
_entity_poly.type
_entity_poly.pdbx_seq_one_letter_code
_entity_poly.pdbx_strand_id
1 'polypeptide(L)'
;MGGLALALGTLGATVLLGRRKPRRKRMTKEQLDNYHRNSEADRWARPGMSVTFRAEIMPSRDRAERTFRVVKLLPSKRVLLEGVAGEHTESEFEPVR
;
A
#
# COMPACT_ATOMS: atom_id res chain seq x y z
N MET A 1 62.49 7.42 4.40
CA MET A 1 61.96 7.36 3.02
C MET A 1 60.57 6.72 3.13
N GLY A 2 59.47 7.46 3.29
CA GLY A 2 58.80 8.31 2.29
C GLY A 2 57.80 7.45 1.50
N GLY A 3 56.49 7.69 1.41
CA GLY A 3 55.63 8.74 1.95
C GLY A 3 54.15 8.32 1.75
N LEU A 4 53.26 8.98 2.50
CA LEU A 4 51.81 8.90 2.38
C LEU A 4 51.35 9.51 1.05
N ALA A 5 50.61 8.76 0.24
CA ALA A 5 49.87 9.31 -0.89
C ALA A 5 48.47 9.73 -0.41
N LEU A 6 48.31 11.01 -0.11
CA LEU A 6 47.01 11.67 0.08
C LEU A 6 46.36 11.83 -1.30
N ALA A 7 45.37 11.02 -1.63
CA ALA A 7 44.51 11.27 -2.78
C ALA A 7 43.35 12.18 -2.35
N LEU A 8 43.51 13.49 -2.58
CA LEU A 8 42.43 14.48 -2.56
C LEU A 8 41.51 14.24 -3.76
N GLY A 9 40.29 13.78 -3.50
CA GLY A 9 39.19 13.76 -4.46
C GLY A 9 38.02 14.55 -3.89
N THR A 10 37.83 15.76 -4.38
CA THR A 10 36.71 16.64 -4.04
C THR A 10 35.41 16.21 -4.72
N LEU A 11 34.29 16.54 -4.07
CA LEU A 11 32.91 16.65 -4.60
C LEU A 11 32.03 15.39 -4.61
N GLY A 12 30.96 15.48 -3.81
CA GLY A 12 29.60 15.20 -4.30
C GLY A 12 28.92 13.94 -3.75
N ALA A 13 28.18 14.09 -2.66
CA ALA A 13 26.78 13.64 -2.52
C ALA A 13 26.40 13.62 -1.03
N THR A 14 25.68 14.64 -0.59
CA THR A 14 24.84 14.56 0.61
C THR A 14 23.90 13.37 0.46
N VAL A 15 24.07 12.34 1.28
CA VAL A 15 23.13 11.24 1.39
C VAL A 15 21.83 11.81 1.98
N LEU A 16 20.88 12.10 1.10
CA LEU A 16 19.48 12.26 1.47
C LEU A 16 19.03 10.97 2.16
N LEU A 17 18.86 11.02 3.48
CA LEU A 17 18.11 10.02 4.24
C LEU A 17 16.64 10.07 3.78
N GLY A 18 16.39 9.43 2.65
CA GLY A 18 15.07 9.22 2.09
C GLY A 18 14.19 8.52 3.11
N ARG A 19 13.06 9.15 3.43
CA ARG A 19 11.91 8.55 4.10
C ARG A 19 11.75 7.10 3.64
N ARG A 20 11.87 6.15 4.57
CA ARG A 20 11.59 4.74 4.31
C ARG A 20 10.15 4.61 3.84
N LYS A 21 9.94 4.57 2.53
CA LYS A 21 8.70 4.07 1.92
C LYS A 21 8.48 2.65 2.48
N PRO A 22 7.26 2.29 2.90
CA PRO A 22 7.00 0.93 3.39
C PRO A 22 7.45 -0.05 2.31
N ARG A 23 8.33 -0.99 2.70
CA ARG A 23 8.78 -2.08 1.83
C ARG A 23 7.52 -2.79 1.31
N ARG A 24 7.22 -2.61 0.02
CA ARG A 24 6.25 -3.44 -0.70
C ARG A 24 6.68 -4.89 -0.49
N LYS A 25 5.98 -5.62 0.39
CA LYS A 25 6.19 -7.06 0.55
C LYS A 25 5.95 -7.68 -0.82
N ARG A 26 6.96 -8.33 -1.39
CA ARG A 26 6.80 -9.12 -2.62
C ARG A 26 5.78 -10.21 -2.30
N MET A 27 4.62 -10.14 -2.94
CA MET A 27 3.64 -11.23 -2.92
C MET A 27 4.30 -12.48 -3.52
N THR A 28 4.08 -13.62 -2.89
CA THR A 28 4.47 -14.91 -3.46
C THR A 28 3.62 -15.23 -4.68
N LYS A 29 4.12 -16.10 -5.57
CA LYS A 29 3.41 -16.50 -6.79
C LYS A 29 2.04 -17.12 -6.47
N GLU A 30 1.96 -17.97 -5.46
CA GLU A 30 0.68 -18.56 -5.01
C GLU A 30 -0.31 -17.52 -4.51
N GLN A 31 0.17 -16.50 -3.78
CA GLN A 31 -0.68 -15.38 -3.35
C GLN A 31 -1.18 -14.57 -4.54
N LEU A 32 -0.37 -14.43 -5.59
CA LEU A 32 -0.74 -13.76 -6.83
C LEU A 32 -1.76 -14.58 -7.63
N ASP A 33 -1.57 -15.89 -7.75
CA ASP A 33 -2.47 -16.79 -8.48
C ASP A 33 -3.84 -16.90 -7.79
N ASN A 34 -3.84 -17.07 -6.46
CA ASN A 34 -5.07 -17.11 -5.67
C ASN A 34 -5.77 -15.74 -5.67
N TYR A 35 -5.00 -14.65 -5.74
CA TYR A 35 -5.55 -13.31 -5.96
C TYR A 35 -6.20 -13.20 -7.33
N HIS A 36 -5.53 -13.59 -8.42
CA HIS A 36 -6.10 -13.52 -9.77
C HIS A 36 -7.42 -14.31 -9.86
N ARG A 37 -7.45 -15.54 -9.34
CA ARG A 37 -8.65 -16.38 -9.31
C ARG A 37 -9.83 -15.73 -8.57
N ASN A 38 -9.58 -15.09 -7.42
CA ASN A 38 -10.64 -14.41 -6.66
C ASN A 38 -10.98 -13.02 -7.23
N SER A 39 -10.03 -12.34 -7.86
CA SER A 39 -10.17 -10.98 -8.39
C SER A 39 -11.06 -10.88 -9.62
N GLU A 40 -11.25 -11.98 -10.36
CA GLU A 40 -12.21 -12.03 -11.46
C GLU A 40 -13.66 -12.12 -10.97
N ALA A 41 -13.88 -12.59 -9.73
CA ALA A 41 -15.21 -12.73 -9.13
C ALA A 41 -15.64 -11.49 -8.31
N ASP A 42 -14.71 -10.82 -7.62
CA ASP A 42 -15.02 -9.67 -6.77
C ASP A 42 -14.75 -8.33 -7.49
N ARG A 43 -15.81 -7.72 -8.04
CA ARG A 43 -15.73 -6.47 -8.83
C ARG A 43 -15.31 -5.24 -8.01
N TRP A 44 -15.60 -5.23 -6.70
CA TRP A 44 -15.50 -4.03 -5.87
C TRP A 44 -14.14 -3.85 -5.16
N ALA A 45 -13.36 -4.93 -4.98
CA ALA A 45 -12.09 -4.86 -4.26
C ALA A 45 -11.00 -5.73 -4.85
N ARG A 46 -9.82 -5.13 -5.03
CA ARG A 46 -8.63 -5.74 -5.61
C ARG A 46 -7.37 -5.13 -4.98
N PRO A 47 -6.35 -5.88 -4.52
CA PRO A 47 -5.04 -5.33 -4.19
C PRO A 47 -4.56 -4.22 -5.14
N GLY A 48 -4.23 -3.07 -4.55
CA GLY A 48 -3.85 -1.84 -5.25
C GLY A 48 -5.01 -0.91 -5.62
N MET A 49 -6.26 -1.39 -5.58
CA MET A 49 -7.47 -0.59 -5.81
C MET A 49 -7.73 0.36 -4.64
N SER A 50 -8.21 1.55 -4.95
CA SER A 50 -8.67 2.50 -3.94
C SER A 50 -10.14 2.24 -3.61
N VAL A 51 -10.45 2.19 -2.33
CA VAL A 51 -11.82 2.12 -1.80
C VAL A 51 -12.04 3.30 -0.85
N THR A 52 -13.26 3.83 -0.83
CA THR A 52 -13.58 5.02 -0.03
C THR A 52 -14.59 4.62 1.05
N PHE A 53 -14.27 4.82 2.32
CA PHE A 53 -15.25 4.58 3.39
C PHE A 53 -16.43 5.54 3.27
N ARG A 54 -17.62 5.06 3.58
CA ARG A 54 -18.83 5.90 3.67
C ARG A 54 -18.65 6.98 4.73
N ALA A 55 -19.24 8.15 4.48
CA ALA A 55 -19.17 9.28 5.41
C ALA A 55 -19.78 8.94 6.78
N GLU A 56 -20.74 8.03 6.80
CA GLU A 56 -21.38 7.50 8.01
C GLU A 56 -20.41 6.70 8.90
N ILE A 57 -19.43 6.01 8.30
CA ILE A 57 -18.46 5.18 9.03
C ILE A 57 -17.28 6.02 9.53
N MET A 58 -16.86 7.01 8.75
CA MET A 58 -15.80 7.95 9.12
C MET A 58 -16.31 9.40 9.06
N PRO A 59 -17.16 9.83 10.01
CA PRO A 59 -17.62 11.21 10.05
C PRO A 59 -16.45 12.17 10.23
N SER A 60 -16.63 13.42 9.83
CA SER A 60 -15.63 14.50 9.96
C SER A 60 -14.38 14.37 9.06
N ARG A 61 -14.28 13.34 8.22
CA ARG A 61 -13.19 13.19 7.24
C ARG A 61 -13.67 13.47 5.82
N ASP A 62 -12.86 14.21 5.06
CA ASP A 62 -13.14 14.42 3.64
C ASP A 62 -13.02 13.09 2.87
N ARG A 63 -13.64 13.02 1.68
CA ARG A 63 -13.57 11.84 0.81
C ARG A 63 -12.12 11.41 0.53
N ALA A 64 -11.20 12.36 0.35
CA ALA A 64 -9.79 12.04 0.14
C ALA A 64 -9.16 11.32 1.33
N GLU A 65 -9.51 11.72 2.55
CA GLU A 65 -9.01 11.15 3.81
C GLU A 65 -9.68 9.81 4.18
N ARG A 66 -10.84 9.53 3.57
CA ARG A 66 -11.57 8.26 3.67
C ARG A 66 -11.18 7.26 2.57
N THR A 67 -10.30 7.64 1.65
CA THR A 67 -9.87 6.79 0.54
C THR A 67 -8.59 6.04 0.91
N PHE A 68 -8.66 4.71 0.88
CA PHE A 68 -7.53 3.84 1.23
C PHE A 68 -7.26 2.82 0.13
N ARG A 69 -6.03 2.31 0.08
CA ARG A 69 -5.65 1.26 -0.86
C ARG A 69 -5.87 -0.12 -0.25
N VAL A 70 -6.47 -1.01 -1.02
CA VAL A 70 -6.57 -2.42 -0.68
C VAL A 70 -5.19 -3.05 -0.75
N VAL A 71 -4.76 -3.69 0.34
CA VAL A 71 -3.51 -4.46 0.42
C VAL A 71 -3.77 -5.91 0.05
N LYS A 72 -4.86 -6.48 0.58
CA LYS A 72 -5.21 -7.89 0.39
C LYS A 72 -6.72 -8.07 0.43
N LEU A 73 -7.23 -8.87 -0.50
CA LEU A 73 -8.58 -9.43 -0.42
C LEU A 73 -8.50 -10.81 0.25
N LEU A 74 -9.32 -11.01 1.28
CA LEU A 74 -9.38 -12.25 2.03
C LEU A 74 -10.43 -13.20 1.44
N PRO A 75 -10.30 -14.53 1.63
CA PRO A 75 -11.31 -15.50 1.19
C PRO A 75 -12.70 -15.26 1.80
N SER A 76 -12.78 -14.55 2.93
CA SER A 76 -14.02 -14.14 3.60
C SER A 76 -14.75 -12.95 2.93
N LYS A 77 -14.26 -12.47 1.77
CA LYS A 77 -14.70 -11.23 1.11
C LYS A 77 -14.45 -9.95 1.92
N ARG A 78 -13.56 -10.03 2.92
CA ARG A 78 -13.07 -8.87 3.66
C ARG A 78 -11.78 -8.34 3.05
N VAL A 79 -11.49 -7.06 3.25
CA VAL A 79 -10.28 -6.42 2.76
C VAL A 79 -9.40 -5.94 3.90
N LEU A 80 -8.10 -6.05 3.70
CA LEU A 80 -7.08 -5.36 4.50
C LEU A 80 -6.66 -4.10 3.75
N LEU A 81 -6.57 -2.98 4.45
CA LEU A 81 -6.25 -1.68 3.87
C LEU A 81 -4.87 -1.18 4.29
N GLU A 82 -4.29 -0.31 3.47
CA GLU A 82 -3.03 0.35 3.79
C GLU A 82 -3.27 1.46 4.81
N GLY A 83 -2.59 1.39 5.96
CA GLY A 83 -2.65 2.44 7.00
C GLY A 83 -3.90 2.42 7.88
N VAL A 84 -4.79 1.42 7.73
CA VAL A 84 -5.96 1.20 8.59
C VAL A 84 -5.90 -0.21 9.15
N ALA A 85 -6.14 -0.34 10.45
CA ALA A 85 -6.13 -1.62 11.14
C ALA A 85 -7.52 -2.27 11.06
N GLY A 86 -7.53 -3.60 10.92
CA GLY A 86 -8.76 -4.40 10.89
C GLY A 86 -9.10 -4.96 9.51
N GLU A 87 -10.12 -5.80 9.50
CA GLU A 87 -10.72 -6.37 8.29
C GLU A 87 -12.04 -5.65 8.00
N HIS A 88 -12.20 -5.19 6.76
CA HIS A 88 -13.36 -4.38 6.36
C HIS A 88 -14.23 -5.09 5.31
N THR A 89 -15.53 -4.84 5.35
CA THR A 89 -16.52 -5.40 4.40
C THR A 89 -16.94 -4.38 3.35
N GLU A 90 -17.45 -4.85 2.21
CA GLU A 90 -17.94 -4.01 1.11
C GLU A 90 -18.91 -2.91 1.55
N SER A 91 -19.81 -3.24 2.49
CA SER A 91 -20.86 -2.36 3.01
C SER A 91 -20.34 -1.09 3.71
N GLU A 92 -19.10 -1.10 4.16
CA GLU A 92 -18.45 0.05 4.80
C GLU A 92 -18.00 1.10 3.77
N PHE A 93 -17.95 0.73 2.49
CA PHE A 93 -17.43 1.56 1.41
C PHE A 93 -18.53 2.16 0.54
N GLU A 94 -18.18 3.27 -0.11
CA GLU A 94 -18.97 3.82 -1.20
C GLU A 94 -18.99 2.85 -2.40
N PRO A 95 -20.10 2.73 -3.14
CA PRO A 95 -20.16 1.89 -4.33
C PRO A 95 -19.08 2.25 -5.35
N VAL A 96 -18.37 1.24 -5.85
CA VAL A 96 -17.43 1.40 -6.96
C VAL A 96 -18.24 1.68 -8.23
N ARG A 97 -18.00 2.82 -8.86
CA ARG A 97 -18.57 3.22 -10.15
C ARG A 97 -17.65 2.87 -11.30
#